data_AF-A0A1H7M651-F1
#
_entry.id   AF-A0A1H7M651-F1
#
_cell.length_a   1.000
_cell.length_b   1.000
_cell.length_c   1.000
_cell.angle_alpha   90.00
_cell.angle_beta   90.00
_cell.angle_gamma   90.00
#
_symmetry.space_group_name_H-M   'P 1'
#
loop_
_entity.id
_entity.type
_entity.pdbx_description
1 polymer ?
#
loop_
_entity_poly.entity_id
_entity_poly.type
_entity_poly.pdbx_seq_one_letter_code
_entity_poly.pdbx_strand_id
1 'polypeptide(L)'
;MTDFAEALESGVELLRALPRRRAAVAGARRAAADWAARRPWLRAQLVVDERPGTPVVDYDLLLDHPDGGTVALTAPSEDGVPWLVDHSTHWAAGHLVSVDGVHVSVPQALTMLRSLSRRDASPYEEIVDQCLIAAAAEDDTEPLTAEELQATADEFRRGRGLRDRASTLAWMAAAGLSGDRFDAYIAGIARRRRFRRAKEAELAPARLAARPEDFARVRAVWVAAPEPVTATSPAELLSAPTGTAGPGADAAAPAGAAGPEVDAAAPAGGSLDGLGDLVVTVATRWEAELPEPLRGAPPGRVVGPVRGDDGLFLTGAVLARTPAAADAGTLAAAGRAAFSQWLAERRAAATVEWHWT
;
A
#
# COMPACT_ATOMS: atom_id res chain seq x y z
N MET A 1 46.37 -24.65 0.91
CA MET A 1 45.44 -24.09 -0.10
C MET A 1 45.32 -24.98 -1.34
N THR A 2 46.40 -25.62 -1.81
CA THR A 2 46.38 -26.54 -2.97
C THR A 2 45.33 -27.66 -2.83
N ASP A 3 45.28 -28.33 -1.68
CA ASP A 3 44.35 -29.45 -1.44
C ASP A 3 42.87 -29.03 -1.46
N PHE A 4 42.55 -27.81 -1.03
CA PHE A 4 41.18 -27.28 -1.11
C PHE A 4 40.81 -26.90 -2.53
N ALA A 5 41.71 -26.29 -3.29
CA ALA A 5 41.49 -26.00 -4.71
C ALA A 5 41.25 -27.28 -5.52
N GLU A 6 42.03 -28.35 -5.28
CA GLU A 6 41.82 -29.67 -5.88
C GLU A 6 40.47 -30.30 -5.46
N ALA A 7 40.04 -30.06 -4.22
CA ALA A 7 38.72 -30.49 -3.76
C ALA A 7 37.58 -29.72 -4.44
N LEU A 8 37.73 -28.42 -4.69
CA LEU A 8 36.75 -27.63 -5.44
C LEU A 8 36.61 -28.16 -6.87
N GLU A 9 37.73 -28.36 -7.57
CA GLU A 9 37.74 -28.88 -8.94
C GLU A 9 37.11 -30.28 -9.01
N SER A 10 37.54 -31.20 -8.14
CA SER A 10 36.97 -32.55 -8.09
C SER A 10 35.50 -32.55 -7.66
N GLY A 11 35.06 -31.56 -6.87
CA GLY A 11 33.66 -31.38 -6.47
C GLY A 11 32.77 -30.97 -7.65
N VAL A 12 33.26 -30.08 -8.52
CA VAL A 12 32.56 -29.70 -9.76
C VAL A 12 32.40 -30.89 -10.69
N GLU A 13 33.47 -31.68 -10.86
CA GLU A 13 33.42 -32.89 -11.70
C GLU A 13 32.47 -33.97 -11.14
N LEU A 14 32.41 -34.12 -9.81
CA LEU A 14 31.39 -34.95 -9.17
C LEU A 14 29.99 -34.47 -9.56
N LEU A 15 29.67 -33.19 -9.35
CA LEU A 15 28.34 -32.63 -9.61
C LEU A 15 27.92 -32.77 -11.08
N ARG A 16 28.85 -32.60 -12.02
CA ARG A 16 28.61 -32.77 -13.47
C ARG A 16 28.31 -34.23 -13.85
N ALA A 17 28.88 -35.19 -13.13
CA ALA A 17 28.67 -36.61 -13.38
C ALA A 17 27.36 -37.17 -12.77
N LEU A 18 26.70 -36.43 -11.88
CA LEU A 18 25.50 -36.92 -11.20
C LEU A 18 24.26 -36.95 -12.12
N PRO A 19 23.52 -38.07 -12.17
CA PRO A 19 22.28 -38.16 -12.94
C PRO A 19 21.16 -37.32 -12.30
N ARG A 20 20.60 -36.37 -13.07
CA ARG A 20 19.58 -35.41 -12.62
C ARG A 20 18.14 -35.92 -12.65
N ARG A 21 17.92 -37.17 -12.23
CA ARG A 21 16.57 -37.75 -12.12
C ARG A 21 16.24 -38.07 -10.68
N ARG A 22 15.00 -37.81 -10.26
CA ARG A 22 14.54 -38.10 -8.89
C ARG A 22 14.82 -39.54 -8.45
N ALA A 23 14.64 -40.51 -9.35
CA ALA A 23 14.93 -41.93 -9.08
C ALA A 23 16.42 -42.22 -8.79
N ALA A 24 17.33 -41.33 -9.20
CA ALA A 24 18.78 -41.52 -9.07
C ALA A 24 19.38 -40.82 -7.83
N VAL A 25 18.58 -40.06 -7.06
CA VAL A 25 19.02 -39.31 -5.87
C VAL A 25 19.73 -40.19 -4.84
N ALA A 26 19.23 -41.41 -4.60
CA ALA A 26 19.88 -42.33 -3.67
C ALA A 26 21.29 -42.75 -4.14
N GLY A 27 21.49 -42.89 -5.46
CA GLY A 27 22.80 -43.13 -6.06
C GLY A 27 23.72 -41.92 -5.96
N ALA A 28 23.18 -40.72 -6.21
CA ALA A 28 23.92 -39.46 -6.09
C ALA A 28 24.43 -39.21 -4.66
N ARG A 29 23.60 -39.46 -3.64
CA ARG A 29 24.01 -39.37 -2.23
C ARG A 29 25.15 -40.33 -1.89
N ARG A 30 25.13 -41.56 -2.41
CA ARG A 30 26.24 -42.52 -2.23
C ARG A 30 27.51 -42.05 -2.91
N ALA A 31 27.44 -41.58 -4.15
CA ALA A 31 28.59 -41.06 -4.87
C ALA A 31 29.24 -39.86 -4.15
N ALA A 32 28.44 -38.95 -3.60
CA ALA A 32 28.94 -37.84 -2.80
C ALA A 32 29.54 -38.28 -1.45
N ALA A 33 28.92 -39.27 -0.78
CA ALA A 33 29.48 -39.84 0.44
C ALA A 33 30.83 -40.53 0.20
N ASP A 34 30.96 -41.30 -0.88
CA ASP A 34 32.22 -41.94 -1.27
C ASP A 34 33.29 -40.90 -1.63
N TRP A 35 32.89 -39.81 -2.30
CA TRP A 35 33.76 -38.69 -2.61
C TRP A 35 34.25 -37.97 -1.34
N ALA A 36 33.37 -37.76 -0.36
CA ALA A 36 33.70 -37.16 0.94
C ALA A 36 34.58 -38.08 1.80
N ALA A 37 34.34 -39.39 1.78
CA ALA A 37 35.14 -40.37 2.53
C ALA A 37 36.62 -40.40 2.12
N ARG A 38 36.92 -40.06 0.86
CA ARG A 38 38.31 -39.88 0.37
C ARG A 38 38.98 -38.61 0.88
N ARG A 39 38.22 -37.71 1.54
CA ARG A 39 38.67 -36.42 2.05
C ARG A 39 38.18 -36.19 3.49
N PRO A 40 38.67 -36.97 4.48
CA PRO A 40 38.20 -36.84 5.87
C PRO A 40 38.45 -35.47 6.49
N TRP A 41 39.39 -34.70 5.94
CA TRP A 41 39.72 -33.35 6.37
C TRP A 41 38.72 -32.28 5.89
N LEU A 42 37.82 -32.62 4.96
CA LEU A 42 36.84 -31.72 4.37
C LEU A 42 35.43 -32.17 4.73
N ARG A 43 34.69 -31.33 5.46
CA ARG A 43 33.27 -31.58 5.68
C ARG A 43 32.52 -31.21 4.40
N ALA A 44 31.81 -32.19 3.84
CA ALA A 44 31.06 -32.03 2.61
C ALA A 44 29.62 -32.56 2.77
N GLN A 45 28.66 -31.84 2.20
CA GLN A 45 27.26 -32.21 2.20
C GLN A 45 26.67 -32.02 0.80
N LEU A 46 26.05 -33.08 0.26
CA LEU A 46 25.26 -32.99 -0.95
C LEU A 46 23.84 -32.50 -0.60
N VAL A 47 23.45 -31.38 -1.18
CA VAL A 47 22.09 -30.88 -1.15
C VAL A 47 21.39 -31.29 -2.45
N VAL A 48 20.15 -31.74 -2.33
CA VAL A 48 19.34 -32.19 -3.47
C VAL A 48 18.21 -31.18 -3.61
N ASP A 49 18.12 -30.56 -4.78
CA ASP A 49 17.05 -29.64 -5.12
C ASP A 49 16.04 -30.36 -6.02
N GLU A 50 14.83 -30.57 -5.50
CA GLU A 50 13.72 -31.18 -6.23
C GLU A 50 12.79 -30.09 -6.76
N ARG A 51 12.97 -29.73 -8.04
CA ARG A 51 12.11 -28.75 -8.71
C ARG A 51 10.64 -29.24 -8.73
N PRO A 52 9.66 -28.47 -8.23
CA PRO A 52 8.26 -28.87 -8.24
C PRO A 52 7.72 -29.13 -9.65
N GLY A 53 6.98 -30.22 -9.82
CA GLY A 53 6.30 -30.54 -11.08
C GLY A 53 7.21 -31.04 -12.22
N THR A 54 8.49 -31.32 -11.95
CA THR A 54 9.43 -31.91 -12.92
C THR A 54 10.11 -33.15 -12.36
N PRO A 55 10.47 -34.14 -13.21
CA PRO A 55 11.27 -35.28 -12.79
C PRO A 55 12.77 -34.97 -12.62
N VAL A 56 13.18 -33.75 -12.95
CA VAL A 56 14.58 -33.27 -12.91
C VAL A 56 14.93 -32.80 -11.50
N VAL A 57 16.12 -33.16 -11.04
CA VAL A 57 16.69 -32.70 -9.76
C VAL A 57 18.04 -32.04 -9.99
N ASP A 58 18.36 -31.02 -9.21
CA ASP A 58 19.68 -30.39 -9.17
C ASP A 58 20.42 -30.76 -7.90
N TYR A 59 21.73 -30.50 -7.91
CA TYR A 59 22.63 -30.84 -6.82
C TYR A 59 23.55 -29.67 -6.53
N ASP A 60 23.68 -29.36 -5.25
CA ASP A 60 24.74 -28.49 -4.73
C ASP A 60 25.63 -29.27 -3.78
N LEU A 61 26.91 -28.94 -3.79
CA LEU A 61 27.87 -29.46 -2.84
C LEU A 61 28.31 -28.34 -1.89
N LEU A 62 27.96 -28.48 -0.62
CA LEU A 62 28.37 -27.56 0.44
C LEU A 62 29.65 -28.08 1.08
N LEU A 63 30.67 -27.23 1.14
CA LEU A 63 31.99 -27.54 1.65
C LEU A 63 32.38 -26.54 2.74
N ASP A 64 32.86 -27.00 3.89
CA ASP A 64 33.44 -26.11 4.91
C ASP A 64 34.80 -25.60 4.43
N HIS A 65 34.98 -24.28 4.40
CA HIS A 65 36.25 -23.67 4.02
C HIS A 65 37.26 -23.74 5.19
N PRO A 66 38.53 -24.10 4.96
CA PRO A 66 39.55 -24.20 6.01
C PRO A 66 39.76 -22.90 6.82
N ASP A 67 39.61 -21.74 6.16
CA ASP A 67 39.73 -20.42 6.78
C ASP A 67 38.40 -19.91 7.40
N GLY A 68 37.38 -20.77 7.47
CA GLY A 68 36.04 -20.45 7.96
C GLY A 68 35.05 -20.07 6.86
N GLY A 69 33.77 -20.34 7.11
CA GLY A 69 32.68 -20.17 6.15
C GLY A 69 32.38 -21.43 5.33
N THR A 70 31.37 -21.35 4.46
CA THR A 70 30.92 -22.46 3.61
C THR A 70 31.02 -22.05 2.15
N VAL A 71 31.63 -22.90 1.32
CA VAL A 71 31.64 -22.77 -0.14
C VAL A 71 30.54 -23.66 -0.71
N ALA A 72 29.64 -23.07 -1.49
CA ALA A 72 28.65 -23.81 -2.26
C ALA A 72 29.14 -23.98 -3.71
N LEU A 73 29.15 -25.21 -4.20
CA LEU A 73 29.42 -25.52 -5.60
C LEU A 73 28.13 -25.95 -6.27
N THR A 74 27.83 -25.28 -7.38
CA THR A 74 26.68 -25.58 -8.24
C THR A 74 27.19 -25.77 -9.66
N ALA A 75 26.79 -26.87 -10.29
CA ALA A 75 26.98 -27.08 -11.72
C ALA A 75 25.60 -27.25 -12.34
N PRO A 76 25.02 -26.24 -13.02
CA PRO A 76 23.72 -26.39 -13.71
C PRO A 76 23.87 -27.17 -15.02
N SER A 77 22.78 -27.77 -15.53
CA SER A 77 22.76 -28.32 -16.89
C SER A 77 22.68 -27.21 -17.95
N GLU A 78 23.17 -27.46 -19.16
CA GLU A 78 23.13 -26.48 -20.27
C GLU A 78 21.71 -26.21 -20.80
N ASP A 79 20.71 -26.99 -20.38
CA ASP A 79 19.33 -26.96 -20.89
C ASP A 79 18.46 -25.78 -20.39
N GLY A 80 19.06 -24.80 -19.70
CA GLY A 80 18.46 -23.49 -19.48
C GLY A 80 18.09 -23.13 -18.03
N VAL A 81 18.42 -21.87 -17.73
CA VAL A 81 18.27 -21.10 -16.48
C VAL A 81 18.95 -21.73 -15.26
N PRO A 82 20.08 -21.16 -14.77
CA PRO A 82 20.62 -21.53 -13.47
C PRO A 82 19.57 -21.17 -12.41
N TRP A 83 18.92 -22.18 -11.85
CA TRP A 83 18.23 -22.04 -10.57
C TRP A 83 19.33 -21.85 -9.53
N LEU A 84 19.69 -20.59 -9.27
CA LEU A 84 20.37 -20.25 -8.04
C LEU A 84 19.44 -20.63 -6.89
N VAL A 85 20.01 -21.23 -5.84
CA VAL A 85 19.33 -21.62 -4.61
C VAL A 85 18.49 -20.45 -4.09
N ASP A 86 17.21 -20.43 -4.46
CA ASP A 86 16.19 -19.51 -3.95
C ASP A 86 15.58 -20.05 -2.64
N HIS A 87 16.15 -21.14 -2.11
CA HIS A 87 15.57 -21.97 -1.04
C HIS A 87 16.52 -22.33 0.12
N SER A 88 17.60 -21.56 0.34
CA SER A 88 18.11 -21.33 1.72
C SER A 88 17.33 -20.19 2.37
N THR A 89 16.03 -20.24 2.16
CA THR A 89 15.14 -19.12 2.36
C THR A 89 14.38 -19.53 3.60
N HIS A 90 14.86 -18.98 4.72
CA HIS A 90 14.31 -19.05 6.08
C HIS A 90 12.78 -19.04 5.98
N TRP A 91 12.01 -19.62 6.92
CA TRP A 91 10.53 -19.63 6.88
C TRP A 91 9.89 -18.23 6.65
N ALA A 92 10.66 -17.18 6.88
CA ALA A 92 10.41 -15.77 6.56
C ALA A 92 10.46 -15.39 5.05
N ALA A 93 11.12 -16.15 4.19
CA ALA A 93 11.48 -15.75 2.83
C ALA A 93 10.33 -15.71 1.81
N GLY A 94 9.21 -16.37 2.12
CA GLY A 94 7.96 -16.18 1.37
C GLY A 94 7.15 -14.97 1.85
N HIS A 95 7.54 -14.40 2.99
CA HIS A 95 6.81 -13.37 3.72
C HIS A 95 7.55 -12.03 3.68
N LEU A 96 6.80 -10.96 3.46
CA LEU A 96 7.29 -9.60 3.46
C LEU A 96 7.35 -9.03 4.89
N VAL A 97 6.26 -9.23 5.63
CA VAL A 97 6.04 -8.66 6.95
C VAL A 97 5.17 -9.59 7.78
N SER A 98 5.39 -9.57 9.09
CA SER A 98 4.47 -10.15 10.08
C SER A 98 3.93 -9.05 10.97
N VAL A 99 2.62 -9.05 11.17
CA VAL A 99 1.93 -8.11 12.07
C VAL A 99 1.13 -8.94 13.07
N ASP A 100 1.47 -8.84 14.36
CA ASP A 100 0.86 -9.64 15.43
C ASP A 100 0.84 -11.16 15.15
N GLY A 101 1.90 -11.67 14.50
CA GLY A 101 2.02 -13.08 14.12
C GLY A 101 1.29 -13.48 12.84
N VAL A 102 0.56 -12.56 12.18
CA VAL A 102 -0.03 -12.80 10.86
C VAL A 102 1.00 -12.47 9.78
N HIS A 103 1.35 -13.46 8.97
CA HIS A 103 2.36 -13.32 7.92
C HIS A 103 1.75 -12.88 6.58
N VAL A 104 2.33 -11.84 5.96
CA VAL A 104 1.95 -11.38 4.62
C VAL A 104 2.98 -11.84 3.61
N SER A 105 2.55 -12.53 2.55
CA SER A 105 3.44 -12.95 1.47
C SER A 105 3.83 -11.81 0.52
N VAL A 106 4.97 -11.92 -0.17
CA VAL A 106 5.40 -10.93 -1.19
C VAL A 106 4.35 -10.77 -2.31
N PRO A 107 3.75 -11.83 -2.89
CA PRO A 107 2.69 -11.67 -3.90
C PRO A 107 1.44 -10.96 -3.38
N GLN A 108 1.08 -11.20 -2.12
CA GLN A 108 -0.06 -10.54 -1.47
C GLN A 108 0.22 -9.05 -1.28
N ALA A 109 1.40 -8.70 -0.78
CA ALA A 109 1.81 -7.29 -0.63
C ALA A 109 1.89 -6.57 -1.98
N LEU A 110 2.44 -7.19 -3.03
CA LEU A 110 2.47 -6.59 -4.37
C LEU A 110 1.06 -6.35 -4.93
N THR A 111 0.12 -7.27 -4.68
CA THR A 111 -1.28 -7.09 -5.08
C THR A 111 -1.94 -5.94 -4.31
N MET A 112 -1.63 -5.82 -3.01
CA MET A 112 -2.06 -4.69 -2.18
C MET A 112 -1.49 -3.38 -2.72
N LEU A 113 -0.16 -3.25 -2.86
CA LEU A 113 0.50 -2.02 -3.32
C LEU A 113 0.00 -1.54 -4.69
N ARG A 114 -0.26 -2.46 -5.63
CA ARG A 114 -0.83 -2.13 -6.95
C ARG A 114 -2.29 -1.62 -6.87
N SER A 115 -2.99 -1.85 -5.77
CA SER A 115 -4.31 -1.24 -5.51
C SER A 115 -4.22 0.14 -4.84
N LEU A 116 -3.04 0.51 -4.34
CA LEU A 116 -2.83 1.60 -3.38
C LEU A 116 -2.01 2.74 -3.98
N SER A 117 -2.13 2.99 -5.29
CA SER A 117 -1.48 4.10 -6.01
C SER A 117 -1.96 5.49 -5.56
N ARG A 118 -1.84 5.79 -4.25
CA ARG A 118 -2.00 7.10 -3.62
C ARG A 118 -0.59 7.65 -3.41
N ARG A 119 -0.34 8.87 -3.89
CA ARG A 119 1.01 9.45 -3.99
C ARG A 119 1.65 9.81 -2.64
N ASP A 120 0.88 9.82 -1.56
CA ASP A 120 1.28 10.47 -0.30
C ASP A 120 1.39 9.51 0.91
N ALA A 121 1.15 8.21 0.75
CA ALA A 121 1.24 7.23 1.84
C ALA A 121 2.47 6.32 1.69
N SER A 122 3.15 6.06 2.81
CA SER A 122 4.24 5.08 2.86
C SER A 122 3.70 3.68 2.51
N PRO A 123 4.26 3.00 1.49
CA PRO A 123 3.89 1.62 1.18
C PRO A 123 3.94 0.68 2.39
N TYR A 124 4.86 0.93 3.31
CA TYR A 124 5.04 0.13 4.52
C TYR A 124 3.88 0.30 5.50
N GLU A 125 3.45 1.54 5.75
CA GLU A 125 2.34 1.82 6.66
C GLU A 125 1.03 1.27 6.13
N GLU A 126 0.79 1.41 4.84
CA GLU A 126 -0.43 0.91 4.23
C GLU A 126 -0.51 -0.62 4.26
N ILE A 127 0.61 -1.35 4.08
CA ILE A 127 0.62 -2.81 4.26
C ILE A 127 0.26 -3.18 5.70
N VAL A 128 0.88 -2.52 6.70
CA VAL A 128 0.59 -2.76 8.12
C VAL A 128 -0.89 -2.48 8.42
N ASP A 129 -1.43 -1.39 7.91
CA ASP A 129 -2.85 -1.02 8.07
C ASP A 129 -3.78 -2.08 7.50
N GLN A 130 -3.50 -2.60 6.30
CA GLN A 130 -4.29 -3.68 5.71
C GLN A 130 -4.24 -4.96 6.56
N CYS A 131 -3.10 -5.24 7.22
CA CYS A 131 -2.99 -6.39 8.13
C CYS A 131 -3.84 -6.21 9.38
N LEU A 132 -3.74 -5.04 10.03
CA LEU A 132 -4.51 -4.73 11.24
C LEU A 132 -6.01 -4.75 10.97
N ILE A 133 -6.43 -4.25 9.81
CA ILE A 133 -7.83 -4.30 9.38
C ILE A 133 -8.25 -5.73 9.04
N ALA A 134 -7.39 -6.53 8.40
CA ALA A 134 -7.69 -7.93 8.12
C ALA A 134 -7.91 -8.71 9.42
N ALA A 135 -6.96 -8.63 10.36
CA ALA A 135 -7.04 -9.29 11.66
C ALA A 135 -8.29 -8.86 12.44
N ALA A 136 -8.59 -7.56 12.48
CA ALA A 136 -9.79 -7.06 13.16
C ALA A 136 -11.10 -7.49 12.46
N ALA A 137 -11.05 -7.78 11.16
CA ALA A 137 -12.19 -8.28 10.39
C ALA A 137 -12.33 -9.82 10.46
N GLU A 138 -11.40 -10.57 11.08
CA GLU A 138 -11.53 -12.02 11.24
C GLU A 138 -12.66 -12.40 12.20
N ASP A 139 -12.91 -11.55 13.21
CA ASP A 139 -14.03 -11.71 14.14
C ASP A 139 -15.41 -11.63 13.46
N ASP A 140 -15.45 -11.06 12.25
CA ASP A 140 -16.66 -10.97 11.44
C ASP A 140 -16.91 -12.28 10.68
N THR A 141 -17.59 -13.21 11.36
CA THR A 141 -18.00 -14.52 10.82
C THR A 141 -19.26 -14.47 9.96
N GLU A 142 -19.92 -13.30 9.83
CA GLU A 142 -21.15 -13.20 9.06
C GLU A 142 -20.87 -13.51 7.58
N PRO A 143 -21.69 -14.34 6.91
CA PRO A 143 -21.53 -14.60 5.49
C PRO A 143 -21.59 -13.31 4.67
N LEU A 144 -20.79 -13.24 3.60
CA LEU A 144 -20.94 -12.18 2.60
C LEU A 144 -22.07 -12.55 1.65
N THR A 145 -22.89 -11.57 1.29
CA THR A 145 -23.92 -11.76 0.28
C THR A 145 -23.32 -11.80 -1.13
N ALA A 146 -24.02 -12.44 -2.06
CA ALA A 146 -23.59 -12.47 -3.47
C ALA A 146 -23.52 -11.05 -4.07
N GLU A 147 -24.40 -10.14 -3.64
CA GLU A 147 -24.43 -8.75 -4.08
C GLU A 147 -23.18 -7.98 -3.62
N GLU A 148 -22.77 -8.14 -2.36
CA GLU A 148 -21.55 -7.51 -1.84
C GLU A 148 -20.29 -7.99 -2.56
N LEU A 149 -20.20 -9.30 -2.84
CA LEU A 149 -19.09 -9.88 -3.59
C LEU A 149 -19.04 -9.34 -5.02
N GLN A 150 -20.20 -9.30 -5.69
CA GLN A 150 -20.29 -8.80 -7.06
C GLN A 150 -19.94 -7.30 -7.14
N ALA A 151 -20.49 -6.48 -6.25
CA ALA A 151 -20.18 -5.05 -6.19
C ALA A 151 -18.68 -4.79 -5.94
N THR A 152 -18.07 -5.59 -5.05
CA THR A 152 -16.63 -5.53 -4.77
C THR A 152 -15.79 -5.94 -5.98
N ALA A 153 -16.17 -7.01 -6.67
CA ALA A 153 -15.51 -7.46 -7.89
C ALA A 153 -15.59 -6.40 -9.01
N ASP A 154 -16.75 -5.78 -9.19
CA ASP A 154 -16.95 -4.78 -10.24
C ASP A 154 -16.19 -3.49 -9.98
N GLU A 155 -16.11 -3.06 -8.72
CA GLU A 155 -15.26 -1.93 -8.35
C GLU A 155 -13.77 -2.25 -8.51
N PHE A 156 -13.35 -3.46 -8.11
CA PHE A 156 -11.99 -3.94 -8.32
C PHE A 156 -11.60 -3.91 -9.81
N ARG A 157 -12.50 -4.39 -10.68
CA ARG A 157 -12.34 -4.38 -12.14
C ARG A 157 -12.28 -2.95 -12.68
N ARG A 158 -13.21 -2.08 -12.26
CA ARG A 158 -13.30 -0.68 -12.71
C ARG A 158 -12.02 0.10 -12.39
N GLY A 159 -11.50 -0.05 -11.17
CA GLY A 159 -10.26 0.61 -10.75
C GLY A 159 -9.02 0.19 -11.54
N ARG A 160 -9.09 -0.94 -12.27
CA ARG A 160 -8.00 -1.49 -13.08
C ARG A 160 -8.27 -1.46 -14.58
N GLY A 161 -9.39 -0.88 -15.01
CA GLY A 161 -9.79 -0.89 -16.42
C GLY A 161 -10.07 -2.29 -16.98
N LEU A 162 -10.38 -3.27 -16.14
CA LEU A 162 -10.75 -4.64 -16.54
C LEU A 162 -12.21 -4.64 -17.00
N ARG A 163 -12.46 -4.16 -18.21
CA ARG A 163 -13.82 -3.87 -18.71
C ARG A 163 -14.59 -5.10 -19.19
N ASP A 164 -13.92 -6.23 -19.35
CA ASP A 164 -14.54 -7.46 -19.86
C ASP A 164 -13.94 -8.74 -19.23
N ARG A 165 -14.53 -9.88 -19.55
CA ARG A 165 -14.08 -11.19 -19.04
C ARG A 165 -12.69 -11.56 -19.54
N ALA A 166 -12.36 -11.24 -20.79
CA ALA A 166 -11.08 -11.60 -21.39
C ALA A 166 -9.91 -10.86 -20.72
N SER A 167 -10.05 -9.55 -20.50
CA SER A 167 -9.10 -8.71 -19.76
C SER A 167 -8.96 -9.16 -18.31
N THR A 168 -10.05 -9.54 -17.65
CA THR A 168 -10.00 -10.09 -16.28
C THR A 168 -9.20 -11.40 -16.23
N LEU A 169 -9.47 -12.34 -17.15
CA LEU A 169 -8.75 -13.62 -17.21
C LEU A 169 -7.27 -13.45 -17.59
N ALA A 170 -6.95 -12.55 -18.52
CA ALA A 170 -5.57 -12.23 -18.88
C ALA A 170 -4.81 -11.63 -17.70
N TRP A 171 -5.46 -10.73 -16.95
CA TRP A 171 -4.90 -10.17 -15.72
C TRP A 171 -4.69 -11.25 -14.65
N MET A 172 -5.65 -12.15 -14.44
CA MET A 172 -5.52 -13.26 -13.49
C MET A 172 -4.38 -14.19 -13.87
N ALA A 173 -4.24 -14.53 -15.16
CA ALA A 173 -3.14 -15.35 -15.66
C ALA A 173 -1.78 -14.68 -15.44
N ALA A 174 -1.67 -13.39 -15.75
CA ALA A 174 -0.46 -12.61 -15.49
C ALA A 174 -0.14 -12.45 -13.99
N ALA A 175 -1.16 -12.44 -13.14
CA ALA A 175 -1.04 -12.38 -11.68
C ALA A 175 -0.85 -13.77 -11.03
N GLY A 176 -0.89 -14.87 -11.78
CA GLY A 176 -0.81 -16.23 -11.23
C GLY A 176 -2.00 -16.62 -10.34
N LEU A 177 -3.18 -16.01 -10.56
CA LEU A 177 -4.38 -16.25 -9.78
C LEU A 177 -5.32 -17.23 -10.49
N SER A 178 -5.73 -18.29 -9.78
CA SER A 178 -6.87 -19.12 -10.18
C SER A 178 -8.20 -18.42 -9.89
N GLY A 179 -9.30 -18.94 -10.43
CA GLY A 179 -10.67 -18.48 -10.13
C GLY A 179 -10.95 -18.46 -8.63
N ASP A 180 -10.77 -19.59 -7.96
CA ASP A 180 -11.02 -19.71 -6.52
C ASP A 180 -10.16 -18.74 -5.69
N ARG A 181 -8.89 -18.51 -6.09
CA ARG A 181 -8.02 -17.54 -5.42
C ARG A 181 -8.48 -16.10 -5.65
N PHE A 182 -8.98 -15.79 -6.84
CA PHE A 182 -9.56 -14.48 -7.13
C PHE A 182 -10.83 -14.26 -6.29
N ASP A 183 -11.71 -15.25 -6.20
CA ASP A 183 -12.94 -15.15 -5.40
C ASP A 183 -12.63 -14.98 -3.90
N ALA A 184 -11.68 -15.75 -3.37
CA ALA A 184 -11.20 -15.59 -2.00
C ALA A 184 -10.58 -14.20 -1.76
N TYR A 185 -9.84 -13.67 -2.75
CA TYR A 185 -9.26 -12.35 -2.69
C TYR A 185 -10.32 -11.24 -2.66
N ILE A 186 -11.34 -11.32 -3.52
CA ILE A 186 -12.49 -10.41 -3.54
C ILE A 186 -13.26 -10.47 -2.22
N ALA A 187 -13.51 -11.67 -1.69
CA ALA A 187 -14.15 -11.87 -0.39
C ALA A 187 -13.37 -11.18 0.73
N GLY A 188 -12.04 -11.30 0.75
CA GLY A 188 -11.19 -10.61 1.71
C GLY A 188 -11.31 -9.07 1.62
N ILE A 189 -11.37 -8.51 0.41
CA ILE A 189 -11.59 -7.07 0.21
C ILE A 189 -12.97 -6.65 0.74
N ALA A 190 -14.02 -7.44 0.45
CA ALA A 190 -15.37 -7.15 0.88
C ALA A 190 -15.49 -7.15 2.42
N ARG A 191 -14.91 -8.15 3.11
CA ARG A 191 -14.88 -8.21 4.58
C ARG A 191 -14.22 -6.99 5.20
N ARG A 192 -13.02 -6.63 4.73
CA ARG A 192 -12.29 -5.45 5.24
C ARG A 192 -13.08 -4.15 5.05
N ARG A 193 -13.80 -4.02 3.93
CA ARG A 193 -14.66 -2.85 3.66
C ARG A 193 -15.89 -2.82 4.56
N ARG A 194 -16.55 -3.96 4.75
CA ARG A 194 -17.70 -4.08 5.67
C ARG A 194 -17.28 -3.74 7.09
N PHE A 195 -16.20 -4.35 7.57
CA PHE A 195 -15.61 -4.06 8.87
C PHE A 195 -15.31 -2.56 9.03
N ARG A 196 -14.58 -1.95 8.08
CA ARG A 196 -14.27 -0.51 8.14
C ARG A 196 -15.53 0.34 8.26
N ARG A 197 -16.55 0.09 7.42
CA ARG A 197 -17.82 0.85 7.46
C ARG A 197 -18.53 0.69 8.80
N ALA A 198 -18.62 -0.54 9.30
CA ALA A 198 -19.23 -0.82 10.59
C ALA A 198 -18.48 -0.12 11.73
N LYS A 199 -17.14 -0.18 11.71
CA LYS A 199 -16.30 0.43 12.75
C LYS A 199 -16.34 1.96 12.70
N GLU A 200 -16.31 2.56 11.52
CA GLU A 200 -16.49 4.01 11.34
C GLU A 200 -17.86 4.46 11.89
N ALA A 201 -18.94 3.71 11.60
CA ALA A 201 -20.27 4.02 12.10
C ALA A 201 -20.38 3.86 13.63
N GLU A 202 -19.74 2.85 14.20
CA GLU A 202 -19.66 2.62 15.66
C GLU A 202 -18.97 3.80 16.37
N LEU A 203 -17.84 4.26 15.84
CA LEU A 203 -16.99 5.29 16.48
C LEU A 203 -17.49 6.72 16.25
N ALA A 204 -18.26 6.97 15.19
CA ALA A 204 -18.67 8.31 14.77
C ALA A 204 -19.36 9.16 15.86
N PRO A 205 -20.37 8.65 16.60
CA PRO A 205 -21.10 9.49 17.56
C PRO A 205 -20.20 9.99 18.70
N ALA A 206 -19.34 9.12 19.24
CA ALA A 206 -18.43 9.48 20.32
C ALA A 206 -17.39 10.53 19.87
N ARG A 207 -16.84 10.37 18.66
CA ARG A 207 -15.88 11.33 18.08
C ARG A 207 -16.52 12.70 17.82
N LEU A 208 -17.75 12.73 17.30
CA LEU A 208 -18.48 13.98 17.07
C LEU A 208 -18.80 14.68 18.40
N ALA A 209 -19.23 13.93 19.43
CA ALA A 209 -19.54 14.51 20.73
C ALA A 209 -18.30 15.07 21.45
N ALA A 210 -17.15 14.41 21.33
CA ALA A 210 -15.91 14.83 21.98
C ALA A 210 -15.26 16.05 21.32
N ARG A 211 -15.47 16.25 20.01
CA ARG A 211 -14.80 17.25 19.18
C ARG A 211 -15.72 17.82 18.09
N PRO A 212 -16.87 18.43 18.45
CA PRO A 212 -17.81 18.96 17.47
C PRO A 212 -17.21 20.09 16.62
N GLU A 213 -16.21 20.81 17.15
CA GLU A 213 -15.54 21.90 16.46
C GLU A 213 -14.79 21.46 15.20
N ASP A 214 -14.25 20.25 15.18
CA ASP A 214 -13.52 19.68 14.03
C ASP A 214 -14.42 19.46 12.80
N PHE A 215 -15.73 19.36 13.02
CA PHE A 215 -16.71 18.98 12.01
C PHE A 215 -17.69 20.10 11.64
N ALA A 216 -17.39 21.35 12.01
CA ALA A 216 -18.13 22.48 11.47
C ALA A 216 -17.96 22.53 9.94
N ARG A 217 -19.05 22.78 9.19
CA ARG A 217 -18.97 23.03 7.75
C ARG A 217 -18.48 24.44 7.52
N VAL A 218 -17.36 24.59 6.84
CA VAL A 218 -16.76 25.88 6.54
C VAL A 218 -16.65 26.07 5.06
N ARG A 219 -17.28 27.13 4.56
CA ARG A 219 -17.07 27.63 3.22
C ARG A 219 -15.94 28.64 3.27
N ALA A 220 -14.86 28.40 2.54
CA ALA A 220 -13.67 29.24 2.52
C ALA A 220 -13.19 29.49 1.09
N VAL A 221 -12.44 30.57 0.92
CA VAL A 221 -11.69 30.90 -0.30
C VAL A 221 -10.22 31.04 0.05
N TRP A 222 -9.33 30.47 -0.75
CA TRP A 222 -7.90 30.63 -0.56
C TRP A 222 -7.10 30.45 -1.84
N VAL A 223 -5.87 30.94 -1.80
CA VAL A 223 -4.86 30.83 -2.83
C VAL A 223 -3.61 30.24 -2.19
N ALA A 224 -2.98 29.29 -2.86
CA ALA A 224 -1.63 28.83 -2.55
C ALA A 224 -0.72 29.18 -3.74
N ALA A 225 0.30 30.01 -3.52
CA ALA A 225 1.18 30.51 -4.59
C ALA A 225 2.65 30.56 -4.14
N PRO A 226 3.62 30.44 -5.07
CA PRO A 226 5.04 30.54 -4.71
C PRO A 226 5.45 31.90 -4.13
N GLU A 227 4.73 32.96 -4.50
CA GLU A 227 4.92 34.33 -4.06
C GLU A 227 3.79 34.79 -3.13
N PRO A 228 4.06 35.69 -2.16
CA PRO A 228 3.05 36.14 -1.21
C PRO A 228 1.96 36.97 -1.90
N VAL A 229 0.72 36.52 -1.79
CA VAL A 229 -0.46 37.21 -2.30
C VAL A 229 -1.11 38.00 -1.17
N THR A 230 -1.29 39.31 -1.32
CA THR A 230 -2.00 40.12 -0.32
C THR A 230 -3.45 40.33 -0.74
N ALA A 231 -4.37 40.16 0.21
CA ALA A 231 -5.76 40.57 0.06
C ALA A 231 -6.23 41.23 1.35
N THR A 232 -7.05 42.26 1.22
CA THR A 232 -7.63 43.00 2.34
C THR A 232 -9.07 42.55 2.63
N SER A 233 -9.72 41.91 1.66
CA SER A 233 -11.07 41.37 1.83
C SER A 233 -11.26 40.02 1.11
N PRO A 234 -12.25 39.21 1.52
CA PRO A 234 -12.61 38.00 0.78
C PRO A 234 -13.09 38.27 -0.66
N ALA A 235 -13.65 39.47 -0.92
CA ALA A 235 -14.13 39.85 -2.24
C ALA A 235 -12.99 40.03 -3.25
N GLU A 236 -11.84 40.53 -2.81
CA GLU A 236 -10.63 40.63 -3.66
C GLU A 236 -10.15 39.23 -4.09
N LEU A 237 -10.14 38.26 -3.17
CA LEU A 237 -9.78 36.87 -3.49
C LEU A 237 -10.77 36.22 -4.47
N LEU A 238 -12.06 36.51 -4.33
CA LEU A 238 -13.10 36.00 -5.23
C LEU A 238 -13.12 36.70 -6.60
N SER A 239 -12.54 37.90 -6.70
CA SER A 239 -12.45 38.68 -7.94
C SER A 239 -11.19 38.38 -8.75
N ALA A 240 -10.25 37.59 -8.20
CA ALA A 240 -9.06 37.15 -8.92
C ALA A 240 -9.46 36.25 -10.09
N PRO A 241 -8.77 36.33 -11.25
CA PRO A 241 -9.04 35.45 -12.37
C PRO A 241 -8.82 33.99 -11.93
N THR A 242 -9.89 33.21 -11.93
CA THR A 242 -9.82 31.79 -11.59
C THR A 242 -9.17 31.03 -12.73
N GLY A 243 -7.91 30.65 -12.58
CA GLY A 243 -7.34 29.57 -13.40
C GLY A 243 -8.11 28.28 -13.11
N THR A 244 -8.61 27.60 -14.14
CA THR A 244 -9.16 26.24 -13.98
C THR A 244 -8.08 25.36 -13.38
N ALA A 245 -8.29 24.90 -12.14
CA ALA A 245 -7.40 23.98 -11.48
C ALA A 245 -7.11 22.75 -12.36
N GLY A 246 -5.82 22.46 -12.59
CA GLY A 246 -5.36 21.16 -13.07
C GLY A 246 -5.69 20.05 -12.05
N PRO A 247 -5.72 18.77 -12.46
CA PRO A 247 -6.27 17.68 -11.65
C PRO A 247 -5.36 17.41 -10.45
N GLY A 248 -5.82 17.82 -9.27
CA GLY A 248 -5.09 17.63 -8.02
C GLY A 248 -5.96 17.88 -6.81
N ALA A 249 -6.96 17.00 -6.59
CA ALA A 249 -7.54 16.59 -5.29
C ALA A 249 -8.90 15.92 -5.52
N ASP A 250 -8.94 14.85 -6.30
CA ASP A 250 -10.06 13.91 -6.25
C ASP A 250 -9.96 13.11 -4.95
N ALA A 251 -10.62 13.61 -3.91
CA ALA A 251 -11.13 12.77 -2.84
C ALA A 251 -12.61 12.50 -3.16
N ALA A 252 -12.86 11.29 -3.64
CA ALA A 252 -14.17 10.78 -4.03
C ALA A 252 -15.26 11.11 -2.99
N ALA A 253 -16.19 11.99 -3.36
CA ALA A 253 -17.52 12.03 -2.78
C ALA A 253 -18.34 10.88 -3.42
N PRO A 254 -19.05 10.03 -2.66
CA PRO A 254 -20.11 9.23 -3.26
C PRO A 254 -21.20 10.17 -3.78
N ALA A 255 -21.60 9.95 -5.02
CA ALA A 255 -22.69 10.65 -5.69
C ALA A 255 -23.99 10.54 -4.86
N GLY A 256 -24.65 11.67 -4.62
CA GLY A 256 -26.01 11.71 -4.10
C GLY A 256 -26.27 12.74 -3.01
N ALA A 257 -26.17 14.04 -3.34
CA ALA A 257 -26.96 15.08 -2.69
C ALA A 257 -27.02 16.29 -3.62
N ALA A 258 -28.23 16.68 -3.99
CA ALA A 258 -28.53 17.83 -4.83
C ALA A 258 -27.90 19.11 -4.24
N GLY A 259 -27.15 19.85 -5.06
CA GLY A 259 -26.67 21.19 -4.70
C GLY A 259 -27.74 22.24 -5.00
N PRO A 260 -27.77 23.37 -4.27
CA PRO A 260 -28.33 24.60 -4.80
C PRO A 260 -27.28 25.44 -5.51
N GLU A 261 -27.80 26.17 -6.50
CA GLU A 261 -27.21 27.04 -7.51
C GLU A 261 -26.16 28.07 -7.03
N VAL A 262 -25.31 28.43 -7.99
CA VAL A 262 -24.28 29.46 -7.89
C VAL A 262 -24.87 30.76 -8.45
N ASP A 263 -25.11 31.76 -7.60
CA ASP A 263 -25.41 33.11 -8.05
C ASP A 263 -24.09 33.91 -8.16
N ALA A 264 -23.80 34.35 -9.38
CA ALA A 264 -22.67 35.21 -9.71
C ALA A 264 -23.11 36.68 -9.71
N ALA A 265 -22.43 37.51 -8.89
CA ALA A 265 -22.53 38.97 -8.99
C ALA A 265 -21.14 39.60 -8.89
N ALA A 266 -20.84 40.51 -9.82
CA ALA A 266 -19.62 41.30 -9.96
C ALA A 266 -19.92 42.80 -9.71
N PRO A 267 -18.92 43.71 -9.70
CA PRO A 267 -17.74 43.73 -8.85
C PRO A 267 -17.53 45.12 -8.17
N ALA A 268 -16.57 45.24 -7.24
CA ALA A 268 -15.89 46.50 -6.93
C ALA A 268 -14.50 46.28 -6.27
N GLY A 269 -13.43 46.65 -6.99
CA GLY A 269 -12.20 47.29 -6.48
C GLY A 269 -11.14 46.46 -5.74
N GLY A 270 -10.02 46.17 -6.43
CA GLY A 270 -8.74 45.70 -5.86
C GLY A 270 -8.04 44.70 -6.79
N SER A 271 -7.13 45.16 -7.64
CA SER A 271 -6.53 44.35 -8.70
C SER A 271 -5.35 43.49 -8.19
N LEU A 272 -5.36 42.21 -8.57
CA LEU A 272 -4.25 41.25 -8.47
C LEU A 272 -3.46 41.22 -9.79
N ASP A 273 -3.30 42.37 -10.45
CA ASP A 273 -2.61 42.45 -11.73
C ASP A 273 -1.10 42.20 -11.52
N GLY A 274 -0.61 41.06 -12.02
CA GLY A 274 0.83 40.80 -12.15
C GLY A 274 1.30 39.39 -11.79
N LEU A 275 0.46 38.56 -11.18
CA LEU A 275 0.79 37.18 -10.87
C LEU A 275 0.14 36.26 -11.91
N GLY A 276 0.93 35.44 -12.62
CA GLY A 276 0.43 34.47 -13.60
C GLY A 276 -0.60 33.50 -13.01
N ASP A 277 -1.27 32.69 -13.85
CA ASP A 277 -2.39 31.76 -13.53
C ASP A 277 -2.51 31.37 -12.04
N LEU A 278 -3.18 32.22 -11.26
CA LEU A 278 -3.47 31.96 -9.87
C LEU A 278 -4.63 30.96 -9.79
N VAL A 279 -4.44 29.86 -9.06
CA VAL A 279 -5.52 28.93 -8.76
C VAL A 279 -6.17 29.35 -7.45
N VAL A 280 -7.33 29.98 -7.55
CA VAL A 280 -8.19 30.27 -6.40
C VAL A 280 -9.04 29.05 -6.10
N THR A 281 -8.99 28.57 -4.86
CA THR A 281 -9.85 27.50 -4.39
C THR A 281 -11.00 28.07 -3.58
N VAL A 282 -12.24 27.77 -3.99
CA VAL A 282 -13.45 28.03 -3.20
C VAL A 282 -14.09 26.69 -2.89
N ALA A 283 -14.19 26.34 -1.62
CA ALA A 283 -14.73 25.03 -1.23
C ALA A 283 -15.48 25.10 0.10
N THR A 284 -16.39 24.14 0.28
CA THR A 284 -16.96 23.79 1.58
C THR A 284 -16.25 22.55 2.10
N ARG A 285 -15.62 22.65 3.27
CA ARG A 285 -14.86 21.57 3.93
C ARG A 285 -15.28 21.46 5.39
N TRP A 286 -14.89 20.36 6.04
CA TRP A 286 -14.93 20.30 7.50
C TRP A 286 -13.80 21.15 8.09
N GLU A 287 -13.99 21.70 9.28
CA GLU A 287 -12.99 22.55 9.94
C GLU A 287 -11.60 21.92 9.96
N ALA A 288 -11.50 20.65 10.35
CA ALA A 288 -10.23 19.93 10.44
C ALA A 288 -9.54 19.72 9.06
N GLU A 289 -10.31 19.78 7.97
CA GLU A 289 -9.80 19.61 6.59
C GLU A 289 -9.34 20.93 5.96
N LEU A 290 -9.61 22.08 6.60
CA LEU A 290 -9.10 23.35 6.10
C LEU A 290 -7.57 23.40 6.20
N PRO A 291 -6.91 24.17 5.32
CA PRO A 291 -5.51 24.54 5.51
C PRO A 291 -5.32 25.13 6.91
N GLU A 292 -4.24 24.76 7.58
CA GLU A 292 -3.99 25.11 8.99
C GLU A 292 -4.20 26.61 9.30
N PRO A 293 -3.71 27.57 8.48
CA PRO A 293 -3.91 28.99 8.77
C PRO A 293 -5.38 29.44 8.80
N LEU A 294 -6.28 28.74 8.11
CA LEU A 294 -7.71 29.09 8.05
C LEU A 294 -8.53 28.44 9.16
N ARG A 295 -7.97 27.48 9.88
CA ARG A 295 -8.66 26.84 11.02
C ARG A 295 -8.87 27.86 12.14
N GLY A 296 -10.06 27.87 12.71
CA GLY A 296 -10.50 28.80 13.74
C GLY A 296 -10.69 30.24 13.27
N ALA A 297 -10.40 30.57 12.01
CA ALA A 297 -10.52 31.94 11.52
C ALA A 297 -12.01 32.39 11.51
N PRO A 298 -12.31 33.59 12.03
CA PRO A 298 -13.67 34.12 11.99
C PRO A 298 -14.09 34.44 10.55
N PRO A 299 -15.37 34.23 10.20
CA PRO A 299 -15.88 34.61 8.88
C PRO A 299 -15.61 36.08 8.53
N GLY A 300 -15.22 36.34 7.29
CA GLY A 300 -14.92 37.66 6.75
C GLY A 300 -13.48 38.15 6.98
N ARG A 301 -12.72 37.51 7.88
CA ARG A 301 -11.32 37.88 8.12
C ARG A 301 -10.40 37.20 7.11
N VAL A 302 -9.55 37.99 6.45
CA VAL A 302 -8.45 37.47 5.64
C VAL A 302 -7.31 37.03 6.56
N VAL A 303 -6.77 35.85 6.28
CA VAL A 303 -5.57 35.27 6.91
C VAL A 303 -4.49 35.11 5.85
N GLY A 304 -3.25 35.44 6.23
CA GLY A 304 -2.08 35.37 5.37
C GLY A 304 -1.65 36.72 4.78
N PRO A 305 -0.61 36.73 3.93
CA PRO A 305 0.12 35.56 3.45
C PRO A 305 0.92 34.84 4.55
N VAL A 306 0.69 33.52 4.70
CA VAL A 306 1.46 32.64 5.60
C VAL A 306 2.26 31.65 4.76
N ARG A 307 3.55 31.50 5.03
CA ARG A 307 4.39 30.52 4.33
C ARG A 307 4.13 29.12 4.91
N GLY A 308 3.72 28.19 4.06
CA GLY A 308 3.53 26.78 4.39
C GLY A 308 4.83 25.97 4.28
N ASP A 309 4.78 24.74 4.80
CA ASP A 309 5.91 23.81 4.79
C ASP A 309 6.27 23.31 3.37
N ASP A 310 5.32 23.38 2.45
CA ASP A 310 5.48 23.11 1.02
C ASP A 310 6.22 24.23 0.26
N GLY A 311 6.57 25.32 0.95
CA GLY A 311 7.24 26.48 0.38
C GLY A 311 6.31 27.42 -0.40
N LEU A 312 5.00 27.19 -0.39
CA LEU A 312 4.00 28.09 -0.94
C LEU A 312 3.50 29.07 0.13
N PHE A 313 3.03 30.25 -0.28
CA PHE A 313 2.30 31.18 0.55
C PHE A 313 0.81 30.93 0.41
N LEU A 314 0.13 30.84 1.55
CA LEU A 314 -1.31 30.74 1.65
C LEU A 314 -1.92 32.08 2.08
N THR A 315 -2.88 32.56 1.30
CA THR A 315 -3.76 33.67 1.66
C THR A 315 -5.20 33.26 1.43
N GLY A 316 -6.06 33.45 2.43
CA GLY A 316 -7.45 33.01 2.34
C GLY A 316 -8.36 33.65 3.36
N ALA A 317 -9.64 33.37 3.25
CA ALA A 317 -10.65 33.83 4.20
C ALA A 317 -11.76 32.78 4.37
N VAL A 318 -12.30 32.71 5.58
CA VAL A 318 -13.55 31.98 5.84
C VAL A 318 -14.72 32.85 5.41
N LEU A 319 -15.61 32.31 4.57
CA LEU A 319 -16.81 33.00 4.09
C LEU A 319 -18.01 32.74 4.99
N ALA A 320 -18.20 31.48 5.41
CA ALA A 320 -19.28 31.07 6.29
C ALA A 320 -18.88 29.84 7.10
N ARG A 321 -19.47 29.72 8.30
CA ARG A 321 -19.26 28.59 9.20
C ARG A 321 -20.61 28.13 9.74
N THR A 322 -20.89 26.84 9.60
CA THR A 322 -22.07 26.18 10.15
C THR A 322 -21.62 25.16 11.19
N PRO A 323 -22.11 25.23 12.44
CA PRO A 323 -21.78 24.26 13.47
C PRO A 323 -22.08 22.83 13.03
N ALA A 324 -21.33 21.86 13.56
CA ALA A 324 -21.56 20.46 13.29
C ALA A 324 -22.96 20.03 13.80
N ALA A 325 -23.64 19.22 13.00
CA ALA A 325 -24.89 18.56 13.38
C ALA A 325 -24.72 17.05 13.21
N ALA A 326 -25.54 16.24 13.90
CA ALA A 326 -25.52 14.78 13.77
C ALA A 326 -26.20 14.30 12.47
N ASP A 327 -25.91 14.94 11.34
CA ASP A 327 -26.35 14.50 10.01
C ASP A 327 -25.43 13.40 9.46
N ALA A 328 -25.92 12.67 8.45
CA ALA A 328 -25.19 11.54 7.87
C ALA A 328 -23.80 11.90 7.33
N GLY A 329 -23.63 13.10 6.76
CA GLY A 329 -22.35 13.55 6.22
C GLY A 329 -21.32 13.82 7.32
N THR A 330 -21.76 14.51 8.38
CA THR A 330 -20.93 14.82 9.56
C THR A 330 -20.56 13.56 10.33
N LEU A 331 -21.50 12.62 10.52
CA LEU A 331 -21.22 11.33 11.16
C LEU A 331 -20.24 10.50 10.33
N ALA A 332 -20.36 10.47 9.01
CA ALA A 332 -19.40 9.78 8.16
C ALA A 332 -17.99 10.40 8.25
N ALA A 333 -17.87 11.73 8.32
CA ALA A 333 -16.59 12.41 8.51
C ALA A 333 -15.98 12.12 9.90
N ALA A 334 -16.79 12.18 10.95
CA ALA A 334 -16.37 11.82 12.31
C ALA A 334 -15.94 10.36 12.41
N GLY A 335 -16.67 9.44 11.78
CA GLY A 335 -16.33 8.03 11.71
C GLY A 335 -14.98 7.77 11.06
N ARG A 336 -14.69 8.40 9.90
CA ARG A 336 -13.38 8.29 9.25
C ARG A 336 -12.25 8.82 10.13
N ALA A 337 -12.44 9.98 10.76
CA ALA A 337 -11.43 10.56 11.65
C ALA A 337 -11.17 9.65 12.87
N ALA A 338 -12.23 9.10 13.47
CA ALA A 338 -12.13 8.18 14.60
C ALA A 338 -11.46 6.85 14.20
N PHE A 339 -11.77 6.33 13.02
CA PHE A 339 -11.17 5.12 12.50
C PHE A 339 -9.66 5.30 12.24
N SER A 340 -9.26 6.43 11.67
CA SER A 340 -7.83 6.76 11.49
C SER A 340 -7.09 6.79 12.83
N GLN A 341 -7.69 7.38 13.87
CA GLN A 341 -7.12 7.38 15.21
C GLN A 341 -7.04 5.95 15.78
N TRP A 342 -8.12 5.18 15.71
CA TRP A 342 -8.17 3.79 16.14
C TRP A 342 -7.09 2.94 15.47
N LEU A 343 -6.87 3.14 14.16
CA LEU A 343 -5.86 2.41 13.40
C LEU A 343 -4.44 2.82 13.82
N ALA A 344 -4.20 4.11 14.07
CA ALA A 344 -2.92 4.61 14.58
C ALA A 344 -2.60 4.04 15.97
N GLU A 345 -3.59 3.96 16.87
CA GLU A 345 -3.46 3.34 18.19
C GLU A 345 -3.12 1.86 18.09
N ARG A 346 -3.81 1.12 17.19
CA ARG A 346 -3.47 -0.30 16.93
C ARG A 346 -2.07 -0.45 16.36
N ARG A 347 -1.68 0.40 15.42
CA ARG A 347 -0.33 0.37 14.83
C ARG A 347 0.75 0.60 15.89
N ALA A 348 0.53 1.52 16.82
CA ALA A 348 1.45 1.78 17.92
C ALA A 348 1.57 0.61 18.91
N ALA A 349 0.53 -0.22 19.03
CA ALA A 349 0.51 -1.40 19.91
C ALA A 349 0.95 -2.70 19.21
N ALA A 350 1.00 -2.72 17.87
CA ALA A 350 1.26 -3.92 17.09
C ALA A 350 2.75 -4.30 17.09
N THR A 351 3.02 -5.61 17.05
CA THR A 351 4.38 -6.12 16.80
C THR A 351 4.56 -6.30 15.30
N VAL A 352 5.46 -5.50 14.70
CA VAL A 352 5.75 -5.54 13.27
C VAL A 352 7.17 -6.04 13.03
N GLU A 353 7.30 -7.16 12.32
CA GLU A 353 8.58 -7.76 11.93
C GLU A 353 8.70 -7.82 10.41
N TRP A 354 9.70 -7.14 9.84
CA TRP A 354 9.99 -7.16 8.41
C TRP A 354 11.00 -8.26 8.10
N HIS A 355 10.71 -9.03 7.06
CA HIS A 355 11.41 -10.28 6.73
C HIS A 355 12.38 -10.17 5.55
N TRP A 356 12.61 -8.94 5.05
CA TRP A 356 13.76 -8.65 4.19
C TRP A 356 14.95 -8.23 5.06
N THR A 357 16.12 -8.80 4.81
CA THR A 357 17.43 -8.26 5.22
C THR A 357 18.42 -8.52 4.11
#